data_AF-A0A254QNT9-F1
#
_entry.id   AF-A0A254QNT9-F1
#
_cell.length_a   1.000
_cell.length_b   1.000
_cell.length_c   1.000
_cell.angle_alpha   90.00
_cell.angle_beta   90.00
_cell.angle_gamma   90.00
#
_symmetry.space_group_name_H-M   'P 1'
#
loop_
_entity.id
_entity.type
_entity.pdbx_description
1 polymer ?
#
loop_
_entity_poly.entity_id
_entity_poly.type
_entity_poly.pdbx_seq_one_letter_code
_entity_poly.pdbx_strand_id
1 'polypeptide(L)'
;MAERESLLKIDGSHGEGGGALLRTALQMSVLTQQGFRIEHIRSGTKFIGLDVEDVSLIRVLAALTDAEVSGLEPGSHSLLFVPARAPRPLKGLVKT
;
A
#
# COMPACT_ATOMS: atom_id res chain seq x y z
N MET A 1 -14.56 8.24 -20.29
CA MET A 1 -14.34 6.90 -19.71
C MET A 1 -12.84 6.80 -19.52
N ALA A 2 -12.34 7.06 -18.30
CA ALA A 2 -10.93 7.38 -18.07
C ALA A 2 -10.02 6.21 -18.42
N GLU A 3 -8.92 6.50 -19.11
CA GLU A 3 -7.79 5.60 -19.37
C GLU A 3 -7.37 4.92 -18.05
N ARG A 4 -7.74 3.66 -17.88
CA ARG A 4 -7.34 2.85 -16.72
C ARG A 4 -6.12 2.04 -17.10
N GLU A 5 -4.97 2.67 -17.33
CA GLU A 5 -3.82 1.93 -17.86
C GLU A 5 -2.48 2.57 -17.50
N SER A 6 -2.00 2.25 -16.29
CA SER A 6 -0.65 1.79 -16.02
C SER A 6 -0.46 1.77 -14.51
N LEU A 7 0.14 0.69 -14.03
CA LEU A 7 0.43 0.53 -12.62
C LEU A 7 1.48 1.57 -12.22
N LEU A 8 1.13 2.44 -11.26
CA LEU A 8 2.00 3.54 -10.86
C LEU A 8 3.26 2.98 -10.20
N LYS A 9 4.44 3.40 -10.65
CA LYS A 9 5.72 2.96 -10.09
C LYS A 9 6.26 4.00 -9.13
N ILE A 10 6.55 3.57 -7.91
CA ILE A 10 7.07 4.44 -6.84
C ILE A 10 8.44 3.95 -6.43
N ASP A 11 9.39 4.88 -6.31
CA ASP A 11 10.68 4.62 -5.67
C ASP A 11 10.60 5.01 -4.20
N GLY A 12 10.63 4.01 -3.32
CA GLY A 12 10.56 4.15 -1.86
C GLY A 12 11.80 4.77 -1.23
N SER A 13 12.87 5.01 -2.00
CA SER A 13 14.06 5.74 -1.56
C SER A 13 13.92 7.26 -1.64
N HIS A 14 12.86 7.77 -2.29
CA HIS A 14 12.72 9.20 -2.55
C HIS A 14 12.44 10.00 -1.26
N GLY A 15 13.06 11.18 -1.16
CA GLY A 15 12.91 12.07 0.00
C GLY A 15 13.54 11.48 1.26
N GLU A 16 12.77 11.44 2.36
CA GLU A 16 13.21 10.78 3.60
C GLU A 16 13.30 9.25 3.48
N GLY A 17 12.77 8.69 2.38
CA GLY A 17 12.78 7.26 2.13
C GLY A 17 12.19 6.46 3.28
N GLY A 18 11.10 6.95 3.89
CA GLY A 18 10.50 6.40 5.11
C GLY A 18 9.06 5.90 4.92
N GLY A 19 8.43 5.46 6.02
CA GLY A 19 7.06 4.89 5.99
C GLY A 19 5.96 5.87 5.57
N ALA A 20 6.19 7.18 5.65
CA ALA A 20 5.21 8.19 5.24
C ALA A 20 4.83 8.07 3.76
N LEU A 21 5.82 7.90 2.87
CA LEU A 21 5.58 7.74 1.43
C LEU A 21 4.71 6.50 1.13
N LEU A 22 5.03 5.37 1.75
CA LEU A 22 4.27 4.12 1.60
C LEU A 22 2.82 4.29 2.07
N ARG A 23 2.62 4.85 3.26
CA ARG A 23 1.28 5.04 3.86
C ARG A 23 0.43 6.00 3.03
N THR A 24 1.01 7.09 2.53
CA THR A 24 0.33 8.01 1.62
C THR A 24 -0.02 7.34 0.28
N ALA A 25 0.90 6.58 -0.32
CA ALA A 25 0.64 5.86 -1.56
C ALA A 25 -0.51 4.86 -1.40
N LEU A 26 -0.55 4.11 -0.29
CA LEU A 26 -1.64 3.20 0.04
C LEU A 26 -2.98 3.92 0.17
N GLN A 27 -3.04 5.01 0.94
CA GLN A 27 -4.26 5.80 1.11
C GLN A 27 -4.76 6.37 -0.22
N MET A 28 -3.87 6.96 -1.01
CA MET A 28 -4.21 7.50 -2.32
C MET A 28 -4.67 6.41 -3.28
N SER A 29 -4.04 5.24 -3.27
CA SER A 29 -4.46 4.09 -4.07
C SER A 29 -5.88 3.64 -3.72
N VAL A 30 -6.18 3.51 -2.43
CA VAL A 30 -7.53 3.16 -1.94
C VAL A 30 -8.57 4.18 -2.38
N LEU A 31 -8.28 5.48 -2.26
CA LEU A 31 -9.22 6.56 -2.60
C LEU A 31 -9.42 6.73 -4.11
N THR A 32 -8.33 6.68 -4.88
CA THR A 32 -8.35 6.94 -6.33
C THR A 32 -8.60 5.69 -7.17
N GLN A 33 -8.55 4.51 -6.55
CA GLN A 33 -8.66 3.21 -7.22
C GLN A 33 -7.56 2.97 -8.25
N GLN A 34 -6.40 3.61 -8.06
CA GLN A 34 -5.22 3.44 -8.89
C GLN A 34 -4.23 2.49 -8.23
N GLY A 35 -3.90 1.39 -8.91
CA GLY A 35 -2.90 0.44 -8.41
C GLY A 35 -1.47 0.97 -8.52
N PHE A 36 -0.59 0.52 -7.62
CA PHE A 36 0.82 0.90 -7.66
C PHE A 36 1.76 -0.24 -7.23
N ARG A 37 3.02 -0.09 -7.63
CA ARG A 37 4.15 -0.91 -7.19
C ARG A 37 5.21 0.01 -6.63
N ILE A 38 5.66 -0.30 -5.44
CA ILE A 38 6.75 0.41 -4.78
C ILE A 38 7.95 -0.52 -4.62
N GLU A 39 9.13 0.00 -4.91
CA GLU A 39 10.43 -0.65 -4.72
C GLU A 39 11.25 0.16 -3.70
N HIS A 40 12.35 -0.39 -3.20
CA HIS A 40 13.26 0.28 -2.26
C HIS A 40 12.57 0.84 -1.01
N ILE A 41 11.54 0.14 -0.50
CA ILE A 41 10.81 0.56 0.69
C ILE A 41 11.79 0.78 1.85
N ARG A 42 11.76 1.97 2.44
CA ARG A 42 12.55 2.34 3.63
C ARG A 42 14.07 2.29 3.45
N SER A 43 14.55 2.30 2.21
CA SER A 43 15.98 2.20 1.86
C SER A 43 16.86 3.34 2.39
N GLY A 44 16.27 4.50 2.72
CA GLY A 44 16.97 5.63 3.35
C GLY A 44 17.12 5.53 4.88
N THR A 45 16.60 4.46 5.51
CA THR A 45 16.51 4.35 6.98
C THR A 45 17.27 3.14 7.54
N LYS A 46 17.50 3.13 8.85
CA LYS A 46 18.14 1.99 9.56
C LYS A 46 17.34 0.68 9.42
N PHE A 47 16.02 0.77 9.22
CA PHE A 47 15.12 -0.38 9.14
C PHE A 47 14.50 -0.43 7.75
N ILE A 48 15.12 -1.22 6.87
CA ILE A 48 14.75 -1.33 5.47
C ILE A 48 13.58 -2.31 5.29
N GLY A 49 12.71 -2.04 4.33
CA GLY A 49 11.55 -2.85 4.01
C GLY A 49 10.33 -2.58 4.89
N LEU A 50 9.26 -3.33 4.68
CA LEU A 50 8.01 -3.21 5.46
C LEU A 50 8.24 -3.54 6.94
N ASP A 51 7.70 -2.73 7.85
CA ASP A 51 7.61 -3.13 9.26
C ASP A 51 6.27 -3.83 9.58
N VAL A 52 6.12 -4.25 10.84
CA VAL A 52 4.90 -4.94 11.31
C VAL A 52 3.65 -4.04 11.29
N GLU A 53 3.80 -2.72 11.41
CA GLU A 53 2.69 -1.78 11.33
C GLU A 53 2.25 -1.62 9.88
N ASP A 54 3.19 -1.50 8.96
CA ASP A 54 2.94 -1.42 7.53
C ASP A 54 2.21 -2.68 7.05
N VAL A 55 2.69 -3.87 7.45
CA VAL A 55 2.02 -5.14 7.13
C VAL A 55 0.59 -5.16 7.66
N SER A 56 0.36 -4.71 8.90
CA SER A 56 -0.97 -4.69 9.51
C SER A 56 -1.91 -3.72 8.79
N LEU A 57 -1.43 -2.53 8.45
CA LEU A 57 -2.18 -1.53 7.70
C LEU A 57 -2.57 -2.05 6.32
N ILE A 58 -1.62 -2.63 5.57
CA ILE A 58 -1.87 -3.14 4.22
C ILE A 58 -2.90 -4.27 4.25
N ARG A 59 -2.86 -5.17 5.24
CA ARG A 59 -3.88 -6.22 5.41
C ARG A 59 -5.29 -5.65 5.53
N VAL A 60 -5.45 -4.61 6.35
CA VAL A 60 -6.75 -3.94 6.55
C VAL A 60 -7.21 -3.25 5.26
N LEU A 61 -6.33 -2.48 4.61
CA LEU A 61 -6.67 -1.77 3.38
C LEU A 61 -7.00 -2.72 2.23
N ALA A 62 -6.29 -3.84 2.14
CA ALA A 62 -6.58 -4.90 1.17
C ALA A 62 -7.97 -5.49 1.39
N ALA A 63 -8.33 -5.80 2.64
CA ALA A 63 -9.66 -6.31 2.98
C ALA A 63 -10.78 -5.28 2.71
N LEU A 64 -10.52 -3.98 2.93
CA LEU A 64 -11.49 -2.91 2.64
C LEU A 64 -11.81 -2.80 1.14
N THR A 65 -10.85 -3.11 0.26
CA THR A 65 -10.90 -2.84 -1.18
C THR A 65 -10.86 -4.09 -2.06
N ASP A 66 -10.85 -5.29 -1.47
CA ASP A 66 -10.52 -6.56 -2.16
C ASP A 66 -9.25 -6.45 -3.02
N ALA A 67 -8.20 -5.81 -2.48
CA ALA A 67 -7.00 -5.58 -3.25
C ALA A 67 -6.21 -6.87 -3.54
N GLU A 68 -5.62 -6.94 -4.73
CA GLU A 68 -4.50 -7.82 -4.99
C GLU A 68 -3.24 -7.23 -4.34
N VAL A 69 -2.52 -8.06 -3.59
CA VAL A 69 -1.30 -7.64 -2.89
C VAL A 69 -0.20 -8.70 -3.06
N SER A 70 1.02 -8.28 -3.38
CA SER A 70 2.21 -9.13 -3.32
C SER A 70 3.36 -8.44 -2.59
N GLY A 71 4.20 -9.22 -1.91
CA GLY A 71 5.29 -8.70 -1.07
C GLY A 71 4.88 -8.28 0.35
N LEU A 72 3.76 -8.81 0.88
CA LEU A 72 3.19 -8.44 2.19
C LEU A 72 3.82 -9.20 3.36
N GLU A 73 5.12 -9.02 3.55
CA GLU A 73 5.89 -9.67 4.62
C GLU A 73 6.84 -8.66 5.29
N PRO A 74 7.08 -8.76 6.61
CA PRO A 74 8.07 -7.92 7.28
C PRO A 74 9.45 -8.02 6.61
N GLY A 75 10.10 -6.88 6.40
CA GLY A 75 11.37 -6.78 5.70
C GLY A 75 11.26 -6.80 4.17
N SER A 76 10.07 -6.96 3.60
CA SER A 76 9.94 -6.89 2.13
C SER A 76 10.33 -5.52 1.61
N HIS A 77 11.20 -5.50 0.60
CA HIS A 77 11.69 -4.27 -0.04
C HIS A 77 10.78 -3.76 -1.17
N SER A 78 9.78 -4.56 -1.53
CA SER A 78 8.85 -4.26 -2.62
C SER A 78 7.42 -4.62 -2.24
N LEU A 79 6.46 -3.88 -2.78
CA LEU A 79 5.03 -4.14 -2.58
C LEU A 79 4.27 -3.80 -3.86
N LEU A 80 3.40 -4.72 -4.27
CA LEU A 80 2.32 -4.46 -5.23
C LEU A 80 1.02 -4.29 -4.46
N PHE A 81 0.26 -3.24 -4.77
CA PHE A 81 -1.08 -3.04 -4.23
C PHE A 81 -2.02 -2.58 -5.33
N VAL A 82 -3.05 -3.38 -5.62
CA VAL A 82 -4.04 -3.09 -6.66
C VAL A 82 -5.45 -3.22 -6.07
N PRO A 83 -6.13 -2.11 -5.73
CA PRO A 83 -7.49 -2.17 -5.20
C PRO A 83 -8.47 -2.62 -6.30
N ALA A 84 -9.35 -3.58 -5.99
CA ALA A 84 -10.35 -4.07 -6.93
C ALA A 84 -11.66 -3.27 -6.87
N ARG A 85 -11.88 -2.53 -5.78
CA ARG A 85 -13.09 -1.73 -5.57
C ARG A 85 -12.90 -0.62 -4.53
N ALA A 86 -13.82 0.34 -4.56
CA ALA A 86 -13.92 1.40 -3.57
C ALA A 86 -14.04 0.81 -2.15
N PRO A 87 -13.44 1.47 -1.13
CA PRO A 87 -13.40 0.96 0.23
C PRO A 87 -14.82 0.78 0.81
N ARG A 88 -15.06 -0.35 1.48
CA ARG A 88 -16.31 -0.62 2.20
C ARG A 88 -16.03 -0.96 3.66
N PRO A 89 -16.93 -0.66 4.61
CA PRO A 89 -16.75 -1.04 6.01
C PRO A 89 -16.51 -2.54 6.20
N LEU A 90 -15.54 -2.91 7.04
CA LEU A 90 -15.31 -4.30 7.43
C LEU A 90 -16.43 -4.76 8.38
N LYS A 91 -17.12 -5.83 8.03
CA LYS A 91 -18.14 -6.44 8.91
C LYS A 91 -17.46 -6.96 10.17
N GLY A 92 -17.97 -6.55 11.35
CA GLY A 92 -17.51 -7.05 12.65
C GLY A 92 -16.33 -6.32 13.29
N LEU A 93 -15.80 -5.26 12.67
CA LEU A 93 -14.69 -4.47 13.24
C LEU A 93 -15.16 -3.20 13.98
N VAL A 94 -16.39 -2.75 13.74
CA VAL A 94 -17.02 -1.63 14.46
C VAL A 94 -18.43 -2.07 14.86
N LYS A 95 -18.70 -2.18 16.16
CA LYS A 95 -20.06 -2.20 16.71
C LYS A 95 -20.57 -0.76 16.62
N THR A 96 -21.28 -0.43 15.55
CA THR A 96 -22.10 0.78 15.51
C THR A 96 -23.47 0.50 16.08
#